data_AF-A0A3Q4GK87-F1
#
_entry.id   AF-A0A3Q4GK87-F1
#
_cell.length_a   1.000
_cell.length_b   1.000
_cell.length_c   1.000
_cell.angle_alpha   90.00
_cell.angle_beta   90.00
_cell.angle_gamma   90.00
#
_symmetry.space_group_name_H-M   'P 1'
#
loop_
_entity.id
_entity.type
_entity.pdbx_description
1 polymer ?
#
loop_
_entity_poly.entity_id
_entity_poly.type
_entity_poly.pdbx_seq_one_letter_code
_entity_poly.pdbx_strand_id
1 'polypeptide(L)'
;MWSTCTALVFALVAASSFTPAYVLELCQNISPECHSDHNTASNSQSSSHTVKSKWTLNASSLMHDLNQFRVSCKKLLEALPIDKDDGNFVRTVKNCIFSKSIPTPLKGPLRLTAASKDVIEGILDLDASVTRSGDFLHYASGGRLLPGSVPLAHRYGGHQFGYWAGQLGDGRAHFLGQYSNKKGEVWELQLKGSGKTPYSRSGDGRAVIRSSVREFLCSEAMHFLGVPTSRAASLIVSEEPVLRDQFYSGNVKAERGAVVLRLAKSWFRIGSLEILSQSGEINLLRKLLNFVIDEHFPFINPDNPEKYLVFFSTVVNETAHLIAQWMSVGFAHGVCNTDNFSLLSITIDYGPFGFMESYNPNFIPNTSDDEGRYSIGAQANVGLFNLEKLSVALIPVLTQTQQKQ
;
A
#
# COMPACT_ATOMS: atom_id res chain seq x y z
N MET A 1 -30.02 -24.77 11.74
CA MET A 1 -28.75 -24.52 11.05
C MET A 1 -28.89 -23.45 9.95
N TRP A 2 -29.77 -22.45 10.14
CA TRP A 2 -29.98 -21.28 9.30
C TRP A 2 -30.18 -20.10 10.25
N SER A 3 -29.15 -19.31 10.52
CA SER A 3 -29.29 -17.96 11.12
C SER A 3 -27.91 -17.27 11.14
N THR A 4 -27.55 -16.64 10.02
CA THR A 4 -26.47 -15.62 9.92
C THR A 4 -26.56 -14.79 8.64
N CYS A 5 -27.35 -15.18 7.63
CA CYS A 5 -27.49 -14.41 6.39
C CYS A 5 -28.33 -13.13 6.47
N THR A 6 -28.95 -12.78 7.60
CA THR A 6 -29.93 -11.68 7.65
C THR A 6 -29.33 -10.30 7.96
N ALA A 7 -28.05 -10.22 8.37
CA ALA A 7 -27.45 -8.94 8.78
C ALA A 7 -26.94 -8.06 7.63
N LEU A 8 -26.60 -8.64 6.47
CA LEU A 8 -26.03 -7.87 5.35
C LEU A 8 -27.06 -7.19 4.43
N VAL A 9 -28.35 -7.57 4.50
CA VAL A 9 -29.36 -7.08 3.55
C VAL A 9 -29.99 -5.75 3.99
N PHE A 10 -29.94 -5.39 5.28
CA PHE A 10 -30.63 -4.18 5.77
C PHE A 10 -29.86 -2.87 5.58
N ALA A 11 -28.57 -2.90 5.25
CA ALA A 11 -27.78 -1.67 5.03
C ALA A 11 -27.93 -1.07 3.61
N LEU A 12 -28.57 -1.78 2.68
CA LEU A 12 -28.62 -1.41 1.25
C LEU A 12 -29.87 -0.64 0.80
N VAL A 13 -30.82 -0.30 1.69
CA VAL A 13 -32.13 0.26 1.29
C VAL A 13 -32.30 1.77 1.61
N ALA A 14 -31.31 2.45 2.17
CA ALA A 14 -31.47 3.87 2.56
C ALA A 14 -30.33 4.79 2.07
N ALA A 15 -30.03 4.77 0.77
CA ALA A 15 -29.29 5.87 0.11
C ALA A 15 -29.49 5.81 -1.41
N SER A 16 -30.66 6.18 -1.90
CA SER A 16 -30.91 6.36 -3.34
C SER A 16 -30.36 7.72 -3.80
N SER A 17 -29.14 7.71 -4.34
CA SER A 17 -28.68 8.71 -5.31
C SER A 17 -27.68 8.06 -6.28
N PHE A 18 -28.21 7.42 -7.31
CA PHE A 18 -27.42 6.86 -8.41
C PHE A 18 -27.00 7.97 -9.38
N THR A 19 -25.70 8.21 -9.51
CA THR A 19 -25.12 8.83 -10.70
C THR A 19 -24.93 7.76 -11.79
N PRO A 20 -25.38 7.96 -13.04
CA PRO A 20 -25.23 6.96 -14.09
C PRO A 20 -23.77 6.81 -14.51
N ALA A 21 -23.32 5.56 -14.62
CA ALA A 21 -22.04 5.21 -15.22
C ALA A 21 -22.13 5.32 -16.74
N TYR A 22 -21.21 6.08 -17.35
CA TYR A 22 -21.06 6.09 -18.81
C TYR A 22 -20.31 4.84 -19.26
N VAL A 23 -20.96 4.02 -20.08
CA VAL A 23 -20.35 2.91 -20.80
C VAL A 23 -19.47 3.49 -21.91
N LEU A 24 -18.17 3.24 -21.85
CA LEU A 24 -17.24 3.52 -22.95
C LEU A 24 -17.30 2.33 -23.93
N GLU A 25 -17.95 2.51 -25.07
CA GLU A 25 -17.87 1.58 -26.20
C GLU A 25 -16.47 1.62 -26.81
N LEU A 26 -15.75 0.50 -26.71
CA LEU A 26 -14.52 0.27 -27.45
C LEU A 26 -14.89 -0.17 -28.86
N CYS A 27 -14.70 0.71 -29.86
CA CYS A 27 -14.77 0.33 -31.27
C CYS A 27 -13.68 -0.70 -31.60
N GLN A 28 -14.10 -1.96 -31.77
CA GLN A 28 -13.39 -2.90 -32.63
C GLN A 28 -13.77 -2.57 -34.07
N ASN A 29 -12.78 -2.41 -34.96
CA ASN A 29 -12.96 -2.81 -36.36
C ASN A 29 -11.61 -3.09 -37.01
N ILE A 30 -11.52 -4.31 -37.54
CA ILE A 30 -10.49 -4.82 -38.44
C ILE A 30 -11.01 -4.60 -39.87
N SER A 31 -10.12 -4.10 -40.74
CA SER A 31 -10.11 -3.85 -42.21
C SER A 31 -11.00 -4.74 -43.13
N PRO A 32 -11.26 -4.42 -44.45
CA PRO A 32 -10.32 -3.81 -45.42
C PRO A 32 -10.86 -2.87 -46.56
N GLU A 33 -9.87 -2.29 -47.25
CA GLU A 33 -9.77 -1.48 -48.49
C GLU A 33 -10.96 -1.35 -49.48
N CYS A 34 -11.16 -0.12 -50.00
CA CYS A 34 -11.35 0.15 -51.44
C CYS A 34 -11.08 1.63 -51.79
N HIS A 35 -10.42 1.83 -52.94
CA HIS A 35 -9.99 3.10 -53.54
C HIS A 35 -11.13 3.92 -54.17
N SER A 36 -10.86 5.24 -54.29
CA SER A 36 -11.09 6.16 -55.43
C SER A 36 -11.92 7.43 -55.16
N ASP A 37 -11.22 8.56 -55.38
CA ASP A 37 -11.61 9.89 -55.86
C ASP A 37 -13.08 10.35 -55.81
N HIS A 38 -13.32 11.50 -55.15
CA HIS A 38 -13.58 12.77 -55.83
C HIS A 38 -13.89 13.93 -54.86
N ASN A 39 -13.33 15.10 -55.22
CA ASN A 39 -13.65 16.42 -54.70
C ASN A 39 -15.16 16.71 -54.69
N THR A 40 -15.68 17.22 -53.57
CA THR A 40 -16.58 18.39 -53.55
C THR A 40 -16.61 19.03 -52.18
N ALA A 41 -16.35 20.33 -52.16
CA ALA A 41 -16.48 21.18 -50.99
C ALA A 41 -17.95 21.45 -50.66
N SER A 42 -18.33 21.31 -49.40
CA SER A 42 -19.51 21.99 -48.84
C SER A 42 -19.27 22.28 -47.36
N ASN A 43 -19.27 23.59 -47.06
CA ASN A 43 -19.25 24.16 -45.71
C ASN A 43 -20.36 23.59 -44.83
N SER A 44 -19.99 22.99 -43.71
CA SER A 44 -20.80 23.00 -42.50
C SER A 44 -19.89 23.22 -41.30
N GLN A 45 -20.19 24.28 -40.54
CA GLN A 45 -19.48 24.65 -39.32
C GLN A 45 -19.56 23.50 -38.32
N SER A 46 -18.43 22.85 -38.03
CA SER A 46 -18.29 22.04 -36.82
C SER A 46 -17.48 22.84 -35.80
N SER A 47 -18.11 23.07 -34.64
CA SER A 47 -17.48 23.63 -33.47
C SER A 47 -16.30 22.74 -33.07
N SER A 48 -15.07 23.22 -33.23
CA SER A 48 -13.89 22.55 -32.71
C SER A 48 -13.89 22.60 -31.18
N HIS A 49 -14.60 21.67 -30.55
CA HIS A 49 -14.31 21.31 -29.17
C HIS A 49 -12.99 20.53 -29.19
N THR A 50 -11.89 21.27 -29.19
CA THR A 50 -10.60 20.75 -28.80
C THR A 50 -10.78 20.24 -27.37
N VAL A 51 -10.79 18.92 -27.20
CA VAL A 51 -10.63 18.28 -25.89
C VAL A 51 -9.26 18.73 -25.39
N LYS A 52 -9.24 19.81 -24.62
CA LYS A 52 -8.06 20.19 -23.85
C LYS A 52 -7.77 18.99 -22.96
N SER A 53 -6.63 18.36 -23.20
CA SER A 53 -6.14 17.29 -22.34
C SER A 53 -6.11 17.81 -20.90
N LYS A 54 -6.48 16.97 -19.94
CA LYS A 54 -6.38 17.26 -18.49
C LYS A 54 -4.97 17.69 -18.03
N TRP A 55 -3.98 17.67 -18.94
CA TRP A 55 -2.56 17.93 -18.71
C TRP A 55 -2.13 19.40 -18.86
N THR A 56 -3.04 20.34 -19.17
CA THR A 56 -2.68 21.77 -19.34
C THR A 56 -3.24 22.71 -18.27
N LEU A 57 -3.70 22.19 -17.14
CA LEU A 57 -4.08 23.00 -15.99
C LEU A 57 -3.08 22.75 -14.85
N ASN A 58 -2.22 23.76 -14.63
CA ASN A 58 -1.22 23.93 -13.56
C ASN A 58 0.16 23.27 -13.72
N ALA A 59 0.87 23.59 -14.82
CA ALA A 59 2.34 23.51 -14.87
C ALA A 59 3.02 24.66 -14.07
N SER A 60 2.56 24.96 -12.85
CA SER A 60 3.15 26.01 -12.01
C SER A 60 3.76 25.44 -10.72
N SER A 61 5.10 25.46 -10.71
CA SER A 61 6.07 25.30 -9.61
C SER A 61 6.47 23.89 -9.15
N LEU A 62 6.54 22.88 -10.03
CA LEU A 62 7.24 21.62 -9.67
C LEU A 62 8.65 21.95 -9.12
N MET A 63 9.08 21.22 -8.10
CA MET A 63 10.40 21.37 -7.50
C MET A 63 11.44 20.75 -8.45
N HIS A 64 12.35 21.58 -8.95
CA HIS A 64 13.46 21.12 -9.80
C HIS A 64 14.73 20.78 -9.00
N ASP A 65 14.74 21.07 -7.71
CA ASP A 65 15.84 20.78 -6.79
C ASP A 65 15.32 19.95 -5.61
N LEU A 66 15.90 18.76 -5.42
CA LEU A 66 15.55 17.87 -4.32
C LEU A 66 15.82 18.50 -2.95
N ASN A 67 16.73 19.48 -2.87
CA ASN A 67 16.99 20.23 -1.64
C ASN A 67 15.82 21.12 -1.20
N GLN A 68 14.76 21.26 -2.01
CA GLN A 68 13.52 21.93 -1.62
C GLN A 68 12.51 20.96 -1.00
N PHE A 69 12.67 19.66 -1.26
CA PHE A 69 11.78 18.62 -0.76
C PHE A 69 11.96 18.43 0.76
N ARG A 70 10.85 18.44 1.50
CA ARG A 70 10.83 18.32 2.95
C ARG A 70 9.81 17.27 3.34
N VAL A 71 10.19 16.39 4.26
CA VAL A 71 9.25 15.49 4.93
C VAL A 71 9.17 15.85 6.40
N SER A 72 8.15 15.35 7.09
CA SER A 72 7.99 15.55 8.53
C SER A 72 7.62 14.23 9.20
N CYS A 73 8.28 13.94 10.32
CA CYS A 73 7.86 12.88 11.23
C CYS A 73 7.18 13.44 12.49
N LYS A 74 6.95 14.76 12.57
CA LYS A 74 6.57 15.45 13.80
C LYS A 74 5.31 14.86 14.45
N LYS A 75 4.22 14.74 13.69
CA LYS A 75 2.93 14.21 14.19
C LYS A 75 3.09 12.81 14.80
N LEU A 76 3.76 11.91 14.09
CA LEU A 76 4.00 10.54 14.55
C LEU A 76 4.88 10.51 15.81
N LEU A 77 5.95 11.29 15.85
CA LEU A 77 6.88 11.32 16.99
C LEU A 77 6.28 11.96 18.25
N GLU A 78 5.38 12.93 18.08
CA GLU A 78 4.65 13.55 19.19
C GLU A 78 3.55 12.63 19.73
N ALA A 79 2.84 11.92 18.83
CA ALA A 79 1.71 11.09 19.20
C ALA A 79 2.13 9.68 19.67
N LEU A 80 3.10 9.04 19.05
CA LEU A 80 3.33 7.60 19.23
C LEU A 80 4.71 7.32 19.86
N PRO A 81 4.77 6.44 20.88
CA PRO A 81 6.03 6.12 21.53
C PRO A 81 6.98 5.41 20.56
N ILE A 82 8.24 5.83 20.62
CA ILE A 82 9.36 5.27 19.88
C ILE A 82 10.17 4.38 20.83
N ASP A 83 10.77 3.33 20.29
CA ASP A 83 11.69 2.46 20.99
C ASP A 83 12.81 3.29 21.64
N LYS A 84 13.12 2.95 22.89
CA LYS A 84 14.18 3.60 23.67
C LYS A 84 15.56 3.04 23.32
N ASP A 85 15.61 1.81 22.79
CA ASP A 85 16.82 1.20 22.28
C ASP A 85 17.07 1.67 20.84
N ASP A 86 18.19 2.35 20.63
CA ASP A 86 18.63 2.87 19.34
C ASP A 86 19.48 1.87 18.54
N GLY A 87 19.75 0.69 19.10
CA GLY A 87 20.49 -0.38 18.44
C GLY A 87 19.72 -0.97 17.26
N ASN A 88 20.42 -1.21 16.15
CA ASN A 88 19.86 -1.88 14.98
C ASN A 88 20.30 -3.35 14.91
N PHE A 89 19.70 -4.17 15.77
CA PHE A 89 19.86 -5.63 15.79
C PHE A 89 18.51 -6.29 16.04
N VAL A 90 18.36 -7.52 15.53
CA VAL A 90 17.11 -8.26 15.62
C VAL A 90 16.76 -8.57 17.07
N ARG A 91 15.56 -8.18 17.50
CA ARG A 91 15.07 -8.39 18.86
C ARG A 91 13.55 -8.33 18.91
N THR A 92 12.99 -8.81 20.02
CA THR A 92 11.57 -8.59 20.36
C THR A 92 11.42 -7.21 20.98
N VAL A 93 10.65 -6.33 20.34
CA VAL A 93 10.40 -4.96 20.79
C VAL A 93 9.04 -4.88 21.50
N LYS A 94 8.90 -4.04 22.53
CA LYS A 94 7.66 -3.83 23.30
C LYS A 94 7.50 -2.37 23.70
N ASN A 95 6.27 -1.95 24.06
CA ASN A 95 5.93 -0.64 24.61
C ASN A 95 6.19 0.56 23.68
N CYS A 96 6.28 0.32 22.38
CA CYS A 96 6.41 1.35 21.34
C CYS A 96 5.69 0.93 20.05
N ILE A 97 5.52 1.90 19.13
CA ILE A 97 4.99 1.66 17.78
C ILE A 97 6.11 1.54 16.74
N PHE A 98 7.19 2.31 16.90
CA PHE A 98 8.30 2.31 15.95
C PHE A 98 9.63 2.21 16.67
N SER A 99 10.63 1.60 16.02
CA SER A 99 12.05 1.74 16.36
C SER A 99 12.72 2.69 15.37
N LYS A 100 13.64 3.53 15.84
CA LYS A 100 14.52 4.27 14.92
C LYS A 100 15.41 3.27 14.18
N SER A 101 15.50 3.40 12.87
CA SER A 101 16.31 2.50 12.05
C SER A 101 16.83 3.26 10.84
N ILE A 102 18.15 3.42 10.74
CA ILE A 102 18.77 4.12 9.61
C ILE A 102 18.88 3.15 8.43
N PRO A 103 18.43 3.53 7.22
CA PRO A 103 18.61 2.72 6.03
C PRO A 103 20.08 2.37 5.79
N THR A 104 20.33 1.13 5.37
CA THR A 104 21.65 0.72 4.88
C THR A 104 21.67 0.91 3.36
N PRO A 105 22.51 1.80 2.80
CA PRO A 105 22.52 2.04 1.35
C PRO A 105 22.86 0.76 0.57
N LEU A 106 22.37 0.68 -0.67
CA LEU A 106 22.84 -0.36 -1.60
C LEU A 106 24.33 -0.18 -1.91
N LYS A 107 25.05 -1.29 -2.09
CA LYS A 107 26.46 -1.30 -2.48
C LYS A 107 26.61 -1.18 -4.00
N GLY A 108 27.71 -0.56 -4.44
CA GLY A 108 28.07 -0.43 -5.84
C GLY A 108 27.30 0.67 -6.59
N PRO A 109 27.44 0.74 -7.92
CA PRO A 109 26.77 1.76 -8.74
C PRO A 109 25.24 1.64 -8.63
N LEU A 110 24.58 2.78 -8.41
CA LEU A 110 23.11 2.89 -8.37
C LEU A 110 22.56 3.20 -9.76
N ARG A 111 21.47 2.54 -10.15
CA ARG A 111 20.77 2.80 -11.40
C ARG A 111 19.27 2.98 -11.14
N LEU A 112 18.71 4.08 -11.63
CA LEU A 112 17.26 4.24 -11.75
C LEU A 112 16.75 3.30 -12.85
N THR A 113 15.97 2.30 -12.47
CA THR A 113 15.40 1.33 -13.42
C THR A 113 14.00 1.74 -13.86
N ALA A 114 13.22 2.34 -12.96
CA ALA A 114 11.89 2.86 -13.27
C ALA A 114 11.53 4.03 -12.34
N ALA A 115 10.71 4.95 -12.84
CA ALA A 115 10.09 6.02 -12.06
C ALA A 115 8.65 6.24 -12.55
N SER A 116 7.70 6.42 -11.63
CA SER A 116 6.32 6.75 -11.99
C SER A 116 6.20 8.26 -12.09
N LYS A 117 6.05 8.78 -13.31
CA LYS A 117 5.86 10.22 -13.54
C LYS A 117 4.63 10.75 -12.78
N ASP A 118 3.56 9.96 -12.71
CA ASP A 118 2.34 10.33 -11.99
C ASP A 118 2.59 10.54 -10.50
N VAL A 119 3.42 9.69 -9.89
CA VAL A 119 3.79 9.84 -8.48
C VAL A 119 4.79 10.98 -8.29
N ILE A 120 5.83 11.05 -9.12
CA ILE A 120 6.91 12.05 -9.00
C ILE A 120 6.36 13.47 -9.15
N GLU A 121 5.60 13.73 -10.22
CA GLU A 121 5.08 15.08 -10.49
C GLU A 121 3.72 15.31 -9.80
N GLY A 122 2.85 14.31 -9.78
CA GLY A 122 1.45 14.45 -9.33
C GLY A 122 1.22 14.24 -7.84
N ILE A 123 2.13 13.56 -7.14
CA ILE A 123 2.06 13.34 -5.68
C ILE A 123 3.19 14.05 -4.96
N LEU A 124 4.44 13.91 -5.43
CA LEU A 124 5.62 14.46 -4.76
C LEU A 124 5.96 15.90 -5.17
N ASP A 125 5.20 16.47 -6.12
CA ASP A 125 5.41 17.82 -6.68
C ASP A 125 6.86 18.06 -7.16
N LEU A 126 7.57 17.00 -7.56
CA LEU A 126 8.93 17.04 -8.08
C LEU A 126 8.90 17.01 -9.61
N ASP A 127 9.76 17.79 -10.26
CA ASP A 127 9.96 17.65 -11.69
C ASP A 127 10.66 16.32 -12.01
N ALA A 128 10.23 15.63 -13.06
CA ALA A 128 10.84 14.36 -13.45
C ALA A 128 12.36 14.46 -13.70
N SER A 129 12.90 15.64 -14.01
CA SER A 129 14.34 15.86 -14.14
C SER A 129 15.12 15.54 -12.88
N VAL A 130 14.52 15.72 -11.70
CA VAL A 130 15.17 15.44 -10.40
C VAL A 130 15.57 13.97 -10.29
N THR A 131 14.79 13.06 -10.89
CA THR A 131 15.04 11.62 -10.84
C THR A 131 16.37 11.18 -11.46
N ARG A 132 16.96 12.04 -12.32
CA ARG A 132 18.25 11.79 -12.98
C ARG A 132 19.46 12.18 -12.14
N SER A 133 19.25 12.89 -11.03
CA SER A 133 20.33 13.35 -10.16
C SER A 133 20.87 12.22 -9.27
N GLY A 134 22.17 12.26 -8.97
CA GLY A 134 22.77 11.35 -7.99
C GLY A 134 22.14 11.50 -6.60
N ASP A 135 21.74 12.71 -6.25
CA ASP A 135 21.03 13.01 -5.00
C ASP A 135 19.71 12.26 -4.87
N PHE A 136 18.92 12.19 -5.95
CA PHE A 136 17.70 11.40 -5.97
C PHE A 136 17.99 9.91 -5.88
N LEU A 137 18.98 9.39 -6.61
CA LEU A 137 19.37 7.97 -6.52
C LEU A 137 19.72 7.59 -5.08
N HIS A 138 20.53 8.40 -4.41
CA HIS A 138 20.91 8.17 -3.02
C HIS A 138 19.72 8.31 -2.07
N TYR A 139 18.83 9.28 -2.26
CA TYR A 139 17.62 9.40 -1.44
C TYR A 139 16.70 8.18 -1.60
N ALA A 140 16.37 7.83 -2.84
CA ALA A 140 15.48 6.72 -3.19
C ALA A 140 16.09 5.33 -2.93
N SER A 141 17.37 5.25 -2.56
CA SER A 141 18.05 4.00 -2.17
C SER A 141 18.55 3.99 -0.72
N GLY A 142 18.23 5.01 0.09
CA GLY A 142 18.63 5.10 1.50
C GLY A 142 20.07 5.56 1.76
N GLY A 143 20.78 6.03 0.74
CA GLY A 143 22.10 6.68 0.83
C GLY A 143 22.08 8.13 1.31
N ARG A 144 20.91 8.79 1.25
CA ARG A 144 20.73 10.18 1.67
C ARG A 144 19.40 10.35 2.38
N LEU A 145 19.39 11.13 3.45
CA LEU A 145 18.17 11.57 4.13
C LEU A 145 17.92 13.04 3.80
N LEU A 146 16.66 13.40 3.60
CA LEU A 146 16.25 14.79 3.36
C LEU A 146 15.87 15.47 4.68
N PRO A 147 15.89 16.81 4.76
CA PRO A 147 15.59 17.50 6.00
C PRO A 147 14.19 17.14 6.52
N GLY A 148 14.12 16.87 7.82
CA GLY A 148 12.91 16.44 8.52
C GLY A 148 12.68 14.91 8.51
N SER A 149 13.47 14.14 7.77
CA SER A 149 13.44 12.68 7.84
C SER A 149 13.93 12.19 9.21
N VAL A 150 13.08 11.38 9.86
CA VAL A 150 13.48 10.53 10.98
C VAL A 150 13.14 9.10 10.58
N PRO A 151 14.14 8.32 10.14
CA PRO A 151 13.90 6.96 9.67
C PRO A 151 13.38 6.03 10.77
N LEU A 152 12.23 5.41 10.51
CA LEU A 152 11.54 4.53 11.45
C LEU A 152 11.26 3.18 10.81
N ALA A 153 11.21 2.14 11.64
CA ALA A 153 10.70 0.83 11.28
C ALA A 153 9.49 0.53 12.18
N HIS A 154 8.37 0.13 11.59
CA HIS A 154 7.11 -0.12 12.28
C HIS A 154 7.08 -1.50 12.93
N ARG A 155 6.69 -1.55 14.20
CA ARG A 155 6.35 -2.78 14.92
C ARG A 155 4.91 -3.18 14.62
N TYR A 156 4.71 -4.39 14.11
CA TYR A 156 3.39 -5.01 13.99
C TYR A 156 3.50 -6.52 14.22
N GLY A 157 2.37 -7.19 14.33
CA GLY A 157 2.25 -8.65 14.36
C GLY A 157 1.32 -9.11 13.25
N GLY A 158 0.85 -10.35 13.31
CA GLY A 158 -0.18 -10.81 12.39
C GLY A 158 -0.39 -12.31 12.40
N HIS A 159 -1.57 -12.72 11.97
CA HIS A 159 -1.86 -14.08 11.55
C HIS A 159 -1.33 -14.33 10.12
N GLN A 160 -0.38 -15.25 9.99
CA GLN A 160 0.16 -15.74 8.71
C GLN A 160 -0.43 -17.12 8.42
N PHE A 161 -1.05 -17.29 7.24
CA PHE A 161 -1.75 -18.53 6.89
C PHE A 161 -2.79 -18.99 7.94
N GLY A 162 -3.39 -18.03 8.66
CA GLY A 162 -4.39 -18.30 9.70
C GLY A 162 -3.85 -18.49 11.12
N TYR A 163 -2.52 -18.60 11.29
CA TYR A 163 -1.88 -18.80 12.58
C TYR A 163 -1.19 -17.53 13.07
N TRP A 164 -1.29 -17.24 14.37
CA TRP A 164 -0.59 -16.11 14.97
C TRP A 164 0.94 -16.28 14.85
N ALA A 165 1.60 -15.39 14.11
CA ALA A 165 3.03 -15.47 13.85
C ALA A 165 3.90 -14.70 14.87
N GLY A 166 3.27 -14.17 15.93
CA GLY A 166 3.97 -13.34 16.91
C GLY A 166 4.34 -11.97 16.37
N GLN A 167 5.50 -11.47 16.79
CA GLN A 167 6.00 -10.17 16.37
C GLN A 167 6.64 -10.24 14.98
N LEU A 168 6.13 -9.40 14.09
CA LEU A 168 6.66 -9.11 12.77
C LEU A 168 7.26 -7.69 12.81
N GLY A 169 6.91 -6.85 11.84
CA GLY A 169 7.39 -5.49 11.71
C GLY A 169 8.05 -5.26 10.36
N ASP A 170 8.44 -4.02 10.11
CA ASP A 170 9.15 -3.58 8.91
C ASP A 170 10.55 -4.21 8.88
N GLY A 171 10.67 -5.50 8.55
CA GLY A 171 11.94 -6.25 8.58
C GLY A 171 12.92 -5.91 7.45
N ARG A 172 12.48 -5.13 6.47
CA ARG A 172 13.30 -4.68 5.32
C ARG A 172 12.79 -3.35 4.76
N ALA A 173 12.10 -2.56 5.58
CA ALA A 173 11.49 -1.33 5.14
C ALA A 173 11.79 -0.21 6.12
N HIS A 174 11.93 1.01 5.60
CA HIS A 174 12.22 2.19 6.40
C HIS A 174 11.27 3.32 6.01
N PHE A 175 10.43 3.73 6.95
CA PHE A 175 9.63 4.94 6.84
C PHE A 175 10.56 6.15 6.88
N LEU A 176 10.41 7.08 5.93
CA LEU A 176 11.28 8.26 5.81
C LEU A 176 10.65 9.54 6.37
N GLY A 177 9.31 9.58 6.46
CA GLY A 177 8.55 10.77 6.84
C GLY A 177 7.27 10.91 6.03
N GLN A 178 6.44 11.86 6.47
CA GLN A 178 5.21 12.27 5.81
C GLN A 178 5.50 13.47 4.91
N TYR A 179 5.04 13.41 3.67
CA TYR A 179 5.06 14.50 2.71
C TYR A 179 3.67 15.09 2.55
N SER A 180 3.53 16.40 2.72
CA SER A 180 2.30 17.13 2.40
C SER A 180 2.46 17.76 1.02
N ASN A 181 1.65 17.31 0.07
CA ASN A 181 1.68 17.83 -1.29
C ASN A 181 0.87 19.13 -1.42
N LYS A 182 0.98 19.79 -2.57
CA LYS A 182 0.26 21.05 -2.84
C LYS A 182 -1.25 20.93 -2.88
N LYS A 183 -1.78 19.71 -3.02
CA LYS A 183 -3.22 19.42 -2.95
C LYS A 183 -3.72 19.33 -1.50
N GLY A 184 -2.83 19.52 -0.51
CA GLY A 184 -3.14 19.37 0.90
C GLY A 184 -3.20 17.92 1.36
N GLU A 185 -2.79 16.98 0.51
CA GLU A 185 -2.78 15.57 0.85
C GLU A 185 -1.50 15.16 1.56
N VAL A 186 -1.60 14.24 2.50
CA VAL A 186 -0.45 13.66 3.20
C VAL A 186 -0.14 12.26 2.64
N TRP A 187 1.15 11.99 2.41
CA TRP A 187 1.67 10.72 1.93
C TRP A 187 2.84 10.25 2.78
N GLU A 188 2.83 8.99 3.18
CA GLU A 188 3.87 8.33 3.96
C GLU A 188 4.88 7.67 3.02
N LEU A 189 6.13 8.13 3.06
CA LEU A 189 7.20 7.61 2.21
C LEU A 189 7.94 6.47 2.91
N GLN A 190 8.13 5.36 2.21
CA GLN A 190 8.85 4.20 2.72
C GLN A 190 9.81 3.62 1.68
N LEU A 191 11.01 3.24 2.09
CA LEU A 191 11.97 2.51 1.26
C LEU A 191 11.90 1.02 1.57
N LYS A 192 11.52 0.18 0.62
CA LYS A 192 11.52 -1.29 0.77
C LYS A 192 12.77 -1.90 0.14
N GLY A 193 13.48 -2.74 0.89
CA GLY A 193 14.78 -3.33 0.52
C GLY A 193 16.00 -2.58 1.03
N SER A 194 15.79 -1.59 1.90
CA SER A 194 16.75 -0.58 2.31
C SER A 194 17.57 -0.95 3.56
N GLY A 195 17.70 -2.24 3.88
CA GLY A 195 18.56 -2.75 4.95
C GLY A 195 17.81 -3.40 6.11
N LYS A 196 18.58 -3.93 7.05
CA LYS A 196 18.04 -4.59 8.25
C LYS A 196 17.48 -3.58 9.24
N THR A 197 16.47 -4.04 9.95
CA THR A 197 15.84 -3.38 11.11
C THR A 197 15.80 -4.35 12.30
N PRO A 198 15.37 -3.91 13.50
CA PRO A 198 15.07 -4.80 14.62
C PRO A 198 14.07 -5.93 14.31
N TYR A 199 13.28 -5.77 13.24
CA TYR A 199 12.22 -6.69 12.83
C TYR A 199 12.61 -7.64 11.69
N SER A 200 13.89 -7.66 11.28
CA SER A 200 14.36 -8.47 10.14
C SER A 200 14.17 -9.97 10.31
N ARG A 201 14.00 -10.46 11.54
CA ARG A 201 14.03 -11.90 11.88
C ARG A 201 15.29 -12.54 11.29
N SER A 202 15.15 -13.62 10.53
CA SER A 202 16.26 -14.27 9.81
C SER A 202 16.58 -13.62 8.46
N GLY A 203 15.84 -12.60 8.04
CA GLY A 203 16.02 -11.91 6.77
C GLY A 203 17.27 -11.02 6.73
N ASP A 204 17.73 -10.74 5.51
CA ASP A 204 18.90 -9.88 5.25
C ASP A 204 18.57 -8.38 5.13
N GLY A 205 17.29 -8.00 5.21
CA GLY A 205 16.86 -6.62 5.05
C GLY A 205 16.84 -6.10 3.60
N ARG A 206 17.13 -6.96 2.61
CA ARG A 206 17.22 -6.58 1.18
C ARG A 206 15.98 -7.00 0.39
N ALA A 207 15.77 -6.31 -0.72
CA ALA A 207 14.88 -6.75 -1.80
C ALA A 207 15.70 -7.01 -3.07
N VAL A 208 15.16 -7.83 -3.95
CA VAL A 208 15.79 -8.18 -5.23
C VAL A 208 15.05 -7.53 -6.38
N ILE A 209 15.72 -7.38 -7.52
CA ILE A 209 15.16 -6.73 -8.71
C ILE A 209 13.82 -7.36 -9.13
N ARG A 210 13.70 -8.69 -9.14
CA ARG A 210 12.47 -9.38 -9.58
C ARG A 210 11.25 -9.04 -8.75
N SER A 211 11.35 -9.09 -7.41
CA SER A 211 10.24 -8.72 -6.53
C SER A 211 9.92 -7.23 -6.62
N SER A 212 10.95 -6.40 -6.77
CA SER A 212 10.83 -4.94 -6.76
C SER A 212 10.19 -4.41 -8.05
N VAL A 213 10.52 -4.99 -9.21
CA VAL A 213 9.86 -4.71 -10.49
C VAL A 213 8.37 -5.08 -10.42
N ARG A 214 8.05 -6.25 -9.86
CA ARG A 214 6.65 -6.70 -9.71
C ARG A 214 5.84 -5.77 -8.82
N GLU A 215 6.39 -5.35 -7.68
CA GLU A 215 5.73 -4.40 -6.78
C GLU A 215 5.54 -3.03 -7.44
N PHE A 216 6.58 -2.49 -8.09
CA PHE A 216 6.48 -1.21 -8.80
C PHE A 216 5.38 -1.24 -9.86
N LEU A 217 5.42 -2.23 -10.77
CA LEU A 217 4.47 -2.32 -11.87
C LEU A 217 3.04 -2.55 -11.38
N CYS A 218 2.84 -3.44 -10.41
CA CYS A 218 1.49 -3.78 -9.96
C CYS A 218 0.86 -2.69 -9.10
N SER A 219 1.65 -1.97 -8.29
CA SER A 219 1.17 -0.78 -7.57
C SER A 219 0.56 0.24 -8.53
N GLU A 220 1.28 0.55 -9.60
CA GLU A 220 0.81 1.55 -10.57
C GLU A 220 -0.30 1.00 -11.48
N ALA A 221 -0.22 -0.27 -11.89
CA ALA A 221 -1.30 -0.91 -12.67
C ALA A 221 -2.63 -0.91 -11.90
N MET A 222 -2.61 -1.28 -10.62
CA MET A 222 -3.82 -1.28 -9.78
C MET A 222 -4.39 0.12 -9.63
N HIS A 223 -3.53 1.14 -9.48
CA HIS A 223 -3.97 2.54 -9.47
C HIS A 223 -4.69 2.92 -10.76
N PHE A 224 -4.11 2.62 -11.92
CA PHE A 224 -4.72 2.94 -13.23
C PHE A 224 -5.95 2.09 -13.56
N LEU A 225 -6.09 0.91 -12.94
CA LEU A 225 -7.33 0.11 -12.97
C LEU A 225 -8.42 0.65 -12.04
N GLY A 226 -8.14 1.71 -11.27
CA GLY A 226 -9.09 2.28 -10.31
C GLY A 226 -9.22 1.51 -9.01
N VAL A 227 -8.29 0.59 -8.72
CA VAL A 227 -8.26 -0.17 -7.47
C VAL A 227 -7.41 0.58 -6.42
N PRO A 228 -7.94 0.85 -5.21
CA PRO A 228 -7.18 1.50 -4.14
C PRO A 228 -5.90 0.74 -3.80
N THR A 229 -4.78 1.45 -3.78
CA THR A 229 -3.45 0.82 -3.62
C THR A 229 -2.38 1.81 -3.13
N SER A 230 -1.33 1.27 -2.50
CA SER A 230 -0.04 1.96 -2.38
C SER A 230 0.53 2.30 -3.75
N ARG A 231 1.29 3.39 -3.82
CA ARG A 231 1.92 3.91 -5.04
C ARG A 231 3.43 3.64 -5.03
N ALA A 232 4.03 3.53 -6.21
CA ALA A 232 5.47 3.32 -6.36
C ALA A 232 6.13 4.48 -7.12
N ALA A 233 6.96 5.27 -6.44
CA ALA A 233 7.63 6.42 -7.05
C ALA A 233 8.81 6.02 -7.92
N SER A 234 9.68 5.13 -7.42
CA SER A 234 10.90 4.76 -8.13
C SER A 234 11.44 3.39 -7.73
N LEU A 235 12.20 2.79 -8.64
CA LEU A 235 12.95 1.56 -8.47
C LEU A 235 14.43 1.82 -8.71
N ILE A 236 15.25 1.68 -7.66
CA ILE A 236 16.71 1.74 -7.74
C ILE A 236 17.29 0.33 -7.66
N VAL A 237 18.25 0.02 -8.52
CA VAL A 237 18.96 -1.27 -8.57
C VAL A 237 20.45 -1.03 -8.43
N SER A 238 21.15 -1.95 -7.78
CA SER A 238 22.62 -2.02 -7.78
C SER A 238 23.11 -3.43 -8.12
N GLU A 239 24.42 -3.58 -8.29
CA GLU A 239 25.07 -4.89 -8.50
C GLU A 239 25.36 -5.62 -7.17
N GLU A 240 24.83 -5.15 -6.04
CA GLU A 240 24.93 -5.86 -4.76
C GLU A 240 24.27 -7.25 -4.87
N PRO A 241 25.01 -8.36 -4.65
CA PRO A 241 24.44 -9.69 -4.73
C PRO A 241 23.58 -9.96 -3.49
N VAL A 242 22.35 -10.43 -3.73
CA VAL A 242 21.38 -10.78 -2.69
C VAL A 242 20.92 -12.21 -2.93
N LEU A 243 21.13 -13.08 -1.96
CA LEU A 243 20.84 -14.52 -2.09
C LEU A 243 19.35 -14.79 -1.90
N ARG A 244 18.70 -15.42 -2.87
CA ARG A 244 17.29 -15.83 -2.77
C ARG A 244 17.10 -17.22 -3.31
N ASP A 245 16.21 -17.95 -2.66
CA ASP A 245 15.54 -19.09 -3.28
C ASP A 245 14.19 -18.60 -3.78
N GLN A 246 14.06 -18.44 -5.09
CA GLN A 246 12.87 -17.85 -5.70
C GLN A 246 11.59 -18.67 -5.44
N PHE A 247 11.73 -19.98 -5.37
CA PHE A 247 10.62 -20.93 -5.32
C PHE A 247 10.64 -21.80 -4.06
N TYR A 248 11.48 -21.46 -3.08
CA TYR A 248 11.67 -22.24 -1.85
C TYR A 248 11.97 -23.74 -2.12
N SER A 249 12.75 -24.02 -3.17
CA SER A 249 13.09 -25.38 -3.64
C SER A 249 14.45 -25.89 -3.13
N GLY A 250 15.13 -25.12 -2.27
CA GLY A 250 16.52 -25.32 -1.85
C GLY A 250 17.57 -24.71 -2.80
N ASN A 251 17.16 -24.17 -3.95
CA ASN A 251 18.05 -23.69 -5.00
C ASN A 251 18.33 -22.19 -4.90
N VAL A 252 19.24 -21.82 -4.00
CA VAL A 252 19.64 -20.43 -3.77
C VAL A 252 20.43 -19.87 -4.96
N LYS A 253 20.01 -18.70 -5.46
CA LYS A 253 20.69 -17.94 -6.51
C LYS A 253 20.97 -16.52 -6.05
N ALA A 254 22.05 -15.94 -6.56
CA ALA A 254 22.31 -14.52 -6.40
C ALA A 254 21.44 -13.73 -7.38
N GLU A 255 20.65 -12.80 -6.85
CA GLU A 255 19.93 -11.78 -7.62
C GLU A 255 20.51 -10.39 -7.29
N ARG A 256 20.26 -9.41 -8.15
CA ARG A 256 20.68 -8.02 -7.90
C ARG A 256 19.80 -7.36 -6.84
N GLY A 257 20.43 -6.64 -5.91
CA GLY A 257 19.77 -5.83 -4.89
C GLY A 257 19.00 -4.66 -5.49
N ALA A 258 17.85 -4.36 -4.88
CA ALA A 258 16.98 -3.29 -5.31
C ALA A 258 16.27 -2.62 -4.12
N VAL A 259 15.89 -1.35 -4.31
CA VAL A 259 15.06 -0.58 -3.38
C VAL A 259 13.90 0.06 -4.14
N VAL A 260 12.69 -0.08 -3.60
CA VAL A 260 11.50 0.63 -4.08
C VAL A 260 11.19 1.77 -3.11
N LEU A 261 11.08 2.99 -3.63
CA LEU A 261 10.44 4.09 -2.92
C LEU A 261 8.93 3.98 -3.14
N ARG A 262 8.21 3.61 -2.09
CA ARG A 262 6.77 3.40 -2.09
C ARG A 262 6.06 4.40 -1.18
N LEU A 263 4.81 4.71 -1.53
CA LEU A 263 3.99 5.72 -0.86
C LEU A 263 2.62 5.13 -0.53
N ALA A 264 2.08 5.51 0.61
CA ALA A 264 0.70 5.23 0.98
C ALA A 264 0.14 6.40 1.80
N LYS A 265 -1.19 6.48 1.95
CA LYS A 265 -1.78 7.42 2.92
C LYS A 265 -1.47 7.01 4.36
N SER A 266 -1.31 5.70 4.59
CA SER A 266 -0.93 5.11 5.86
C SER A 266 -0.34 3.72 5.64
N TRP A 267 0.67 3.36 6.44
CA TRP A 267 1.22 2.00 6.51
C TRP A 267 0.69 1.19 7.71
N PHE A 268 -0.33 1.67 8.42
CA PHE A 268 -0.98 0.91 9.50
C PHE A 268 -1.81 -0.25 8.95
N ARG A 269 -1.68 -1.40 9.61
CA ARG A 269 -2.26 -2.68 9.22
C ARG A 269 -3.19 -3.19 10.32
N ILE A 270 -4.02 -4.19 10.02
CA ILE A 270 -4.72 -4.94 11.09
C ILE A 270 -3.70 -5.46 12.12
N GLY A 271 -2.59 -6.02 11.62
CA GLY A 271 -1.47 -6.49 12.44
C GLY A 271 -0.84 -5.45 13.39
N SER A 272 -0.98 -4.15 13.10
CA SER A 272 -0.50 -3.06 13.97
C SER A 272 -1.32 -2.95 15.26
N LEU A 273 -2.61 -3.27 15.20
CA LEU A 273 -3.50 -3.30 16.36
C LEU A 273 -3.41 -4.66 17.07
N GLU A 274 -3.32 -5.75 16.31
CA GLU A 274 -3.25 -7.11 16.87
C GLU A 274 -2.05 -7.28 17.81
N ILE A 275 -0.86 -6.80 17.45
CA ILE A 275 0.33 -6.95 18.31
C ILE A 275 0.15 -6.31 19.68
N LEU A 276 -0.54 -5.17 19.74
CA LEU A 276 -0.78 -4.42 20.98
C LEU A 276 -1.83 -5.11 21.83
N SER A 277 -2.91 -5.61 21.20
CA SER A 277 -3.92 -6.42 21.87
C SER A 277 -3.33 -7.71 22.44
N GLN A 278 -2.59 -8.47 21.62
CA GLN A 278 -1.97 -9.75 22.02
C GLN A 278 -0.89 -9.58 23.10
N SER A 279 -0.23 -8.43 23.14
CA SER A 279 0.79 -8.12 24.15
C SER A 279 0.21 -7.52 25.44
N GLY A 280 -1.11 -7.29 25.50
CA GLY A 280 -1.78 -6.65 26.65
C GLY A 280 -1.48 -5.16 26.78
N GLU A 281 -0.98 -4.50 25.73
CA GLU A 281 -0.57 -3.09 25.74
C GLU A 281 -1.78 -2.17 25.48
N ILE A 282 -2.85 -2.31 26.27
CA ILE A 282 -4.19 -1.75 25.96
C ILE A 282 -4.21 -0.22 25.87
N ASN A 283 -3.43 0.47 26.71
CA ASN A 283 -3.30 1.93 26.63
C ASN A 283 -2.65 2.37 25.32
N LEU A 284 -1.65 1.62 24.86
CA LEU A 284 -0.96 1.90 23.60
C LEU A 284 -1.84 1.56 22.40
N LEU A 285 -2.60 0.45 22.47
CA LEU A 285 -3.64 0.10 21.50
C LEU A 285 -4.65 1.24 21.33
N ARG A 286 -5.21 1.76 22.44
CA ARG A 286 -6.15 2.88 22.42
C ARG A 286 -5.52 4.14 21.83
N LYS A 287 -4.27 4.42 22.17
CA LYS A 287 -3.53 5.58 21.65
C LYS A 287 -3.33 5.48 20.14
N LEU A 288 -2.87 4.34 19.64
CA LEU A 288 -2.69 4.12 18.21
C LEU A 288 -4.03 4.19 17.46
N LEU A 289 -5.07 3.55 18.00
CA LEU A 289 -6.40 3.55 17.36
C LEU A 289 -6.98 4.96 17.25
N ASN A 290 -6.92 5.76 18.31
CA ASN A 290 -7.34 7.16 18.27
C ASN A 290 -6.53 7.95 17.23
N PHE A 291 -5.20 7.79 17.22
CA PHE A 291 -4.34 8.45 16.23
C PHE A 291 -4.75 8.11 14.78
N VAL A 292 -5.00 6.82 14.50
CA VAL A 292 -5.44 6.37 13.17
C VAL A 292 -6.78 6.98 12.78
N ILE A 293 -7.75 6.99 13.70
CA ILE A 293 -9.08 7.59 13.47
C ILE A 293 -8.96 9.09 13.20
N ASP A 294 -8.25 9.81 14.05
CA ASP A 294 -8.13 11.27 13.97
C ASP A 294 -7.42 11.71 12.66
N GLU A 295 -6.40 10.97 12.23
CA GLU A 295 -5.60 11.34 11.04
C GLU A 295 -6.19 10.84 9.72
N HIS A 296 -6.88 9.68 9.71
CA HIS A 296 -7.29 9.02 8.46
C HIS A 296 -8.80 8.87 8.30
N PHE A 297 -9.58 9.10 9.35
CA PHE A 297 -11.04 9.03 9.32
C PHE A 297 -11.65 10.33 9.88
N PRO A 298 -11.31 11.52 9.33
CA PRO A 298 -11.69 12.81 9.89
C PRO A 298 -13.21 13.08 9.90
N PHE A 299 -13.99 12.26 9.18
CA PHE A 299 -15.46 12.29 9.22
C PHE A 299 -16.02 11.64 10.49
N ILE A 300 -15.23 10.88 11.24
CA ILE A 300 -15.62 10.30 12.53
C ILE A 300 -15.37 11.35 13.61
N ASN A 301 -16.45 11.82 14.24
CA ASN A 301 -16.34 12.76 15.36
C ASN A 301 -15.56 12.11 16.54
N PRO A 302 -14.45 12.72 17.02
CA PRO A 302 -13.65 12.19 18.13
C PRO A 302 -14.42 12.04 19.46
N ASP A 303 -15.49 12.82 19.65
CA ASP A 303 -16.35 12.81 20.84
C ASP A 303 -17.53 11.82 20.70
N ASN A 304 -17.68 11.17 19.54
CA ASN A 304 -18.69 10.13 19.36
C ASN A 304 -18.37 8.92 20.26
N PRO A 305 -19.25 8.52 21.20
CA PRO A 305 -19.03 7.34 22.03
C PRO A 305 -18.86 6.07 21.20
N GLU A 306 -19.45 6.02 19.99
CA GLU A 306 -19.40 4.90 19.06
C GLU A 306 -18.30 5.00 18.00
N LYS A 307 -17.32 5.91 18.15
CA LYS A 307 -16.28 6.13 17.13
C LYS A 307 -15.52 4.87 16.72
N TYR A 308 -15.28 3.93 17.65
CA TYR A 308 -14.59 2.67 17.33
C TYR A 308 -15.48 1.72 16.52
N LEU A 309 -16.80 1.72 16.74
CA LEU A 309 -17.74 0.95 15.93
C LEU A 309 -17.88 1.56 14.53
N VAL A 310 -17.95 2.89 14.42
CA VAL A 310 -17.98 3.59 13.13
C VAL A 310 -16.69 3.32 12.34
N PHE A 311 -15.53 3.38 13.01
CA PHE A 311 -14.25 3.00 12.41
C PHE A 311 -14.27 1.55 11.90
N PHE A 312 -14.64 0.60 12.76
CA PHE A 312 -14.69 -0.82 12.38
C PHE A 312 -15.64 -1.06 11.20
N SER A 313 -16.85 -0.51 11.26
CA SER A 313 -17.84 -0.62 10.19
C SER A 313 -17.33 -0.04 8.86
N THR A 314 -16.64 1.11 8.92
CA THR A 314 -16.00 1.70 7.74
C THR A 314 -14.95 0.75 7.16
N VAL A 315 -14.02 0.25 7.97
CA VAL A 315 -12.95 -0.65 7.51
C VAL A 315 -13.52 -1.94 6.93
N VAL A 316 -14.59 -2.49 7.52
CA VAL A 316 -15.31 -3.65 6.98
C VAL A 316 -15.87 -3.34 5.60
N ASN A 317 -16.59 -2.22 5.45
CA ASN A 317 -17.20 -1.82 4.19
C ASN A 317 -16.15 -1.61 3.09
N GLU A 318 -15.12 -0.80 3.36
CA GLU A 318 -14.09 -0.47 2.39
C GLU A 318 -13.24 -1.70 2.00
N THR A 319 -12.97 -2.60 2.95
CA THR A 319 -12.25 -3.85 2.67
C THR A 319 -13.08 -4.79 1.79
N ALA A 320 -14.40 -4.87 2.01
CA ALA A 320 -15.29 -5.65 1.15
C ALA A 320 -15.29 -5.09 -0.29
N HIS A 321 -15.35 -3.76 -0.45
CA HIS A 321 -15.25 -3.11 -1.76
C HIS A 321 -13.89 -3.38 -2.44
N LEU A 322 -12.79 -3.27 -1.69
CA LEU A 322 -11.45 -3.56 -2.21
C LEU A 322 -11.36 -5.00 -2.76
N ILE A 323 -11.84 -5.98 -2.00
CA ILE A 323 -11.80 -7.39 -2.41
C ILE A 323 -12.71 -7.63 -3.62
N ALA A 324 -13.89 -7.01 -3.66
CA ALA A 324 -14.76 -7.07 -4.84
C ALA A 324 -14.05 -6.52 -6.08
N GLN A 325 -13.33 -5.40 -5.96
CA GLN A 325 -12.52 -4.85 -7.03
C GLN A 325 -11.39 -5.79 -7.45
N TRP A 326 -10.65 -6.38 -6.50
CA TRP A 326 -9.63 -7.39 -6.80
C TRP A 326 -10.20 -8.52 -7.65
N MET A 327 -11.30 -9.11 -7.20
CA MET A 327 -11.93 -10.23 -7.90
C MET A 327 -12.45 -9.82 -9.28
N SER A 328 -12.98 -8.60 -9.42
CA SER A 328 -13.52 -8.09 -10.69
C SER A 328 -12.47 -7.95 -11.79
N VAL A 329 -11.21 -7.64 -11.43
CA VAL A 329 -10.09 -7.51 -12.38
C VAL A 329 -9.25 -8.79 -12.47
N GLY A 330 -9.72 -9.90 -11.88
CA GLY A 330 -8.99 -11.17 -11.87
C GLY A 330 -7.72 -11.15 -11.02
N PHE A 331 -7.58 -10.23 -10.07
CA PHE A 331 -6.40 -10.11 -9.22
C PHE A 331 -6.50 -11.03 -7.99
N ALA A 332 -5.48 -11.89 -7.85
CA ALA A 332 -5.23 -12.67 -6.64
C ALA A 332 -3.98 -12.14 -5.93
N HIS A 333 -4.10 -11.72 -4.67
CA HIS A 333 -3.01 -11.14 -3.89
C HIS A 333 -1.96 -12.18 -3.48
N GLY A 334 -2.38 -13.42 -3.20
CA GLY A 334 -1.52 -14.56 -2.87
C GLY A 334 -0.96 -14.62 -1.45
N VAL A 335 -1.06 -13.54 -0.65
CA VAL A 335 -0.61 -13.51 0.76
C VAL A 335 -1.52 -12.59 1.58
N CYS A 336 -2.78 -12.99 1.73
CA CYS A 336 -3.79 -12.23 2.47
C CYS A 336 -3.68 -12.44 3.99
N ASN A 337 -2.46 -12.31 4.54
CA ASN A 337 -2.25 -12.27 5.97
C ASN A 337 -2.81 -10.97 6.56
N THR A 338 -3.22 -10.99 7.82
CA THR A 338 -3.66 -9.78 8.56
C THR A 338 -2.61 -8.65 8.59
N ASP A 339 -1.31 -8.97 8.56
CA ASP A 339 -0.26 -7.96 8.46
C ASP A 339 -0.19 -7.31 7.07
N ASN A 340 -0.82 -7.86 6.03
CA ASN A 340 -0.89 -7.26 4.69
C ASN A 340 -2.24 -6.57 4.42
N PHE A 341 -3.12 -6.44 5.42
CA PHE A 341 -4.38 -5.72 5.29
C PHE A 341 -4.24 -4.32 5.88
N SER A 342 -4.27 -3.30 5.02
CA SER A 342 -4.26 -1.89 5.42
C SER A 342 -5.51 -1.54 6.20
N LEU A 343 -5.38 -0.74 7.26
CA LEU A 343 -6.54 -0.17 7.96
C LEU A 343 -7.30 0.83 7.08
N LEU A 344 -6.70 1.34 6.00
CA LEU A 344 -7.34 2.25 5.04
C LEU A 344 -7.90 1.49 3.82
N SER A 345 -7.92 0.15 3.87
CA SER A 345 -8.49 -0.69 2.80
C SER A 345 -7.90 -0.38 1.41
N ILE A 346 -6.59 -0.20 1.35
CA ILE A 346 -5.81 -0.13 0.12
C ILE A 346 -4.96 -1.39 -0.05
N THR A 347 -4.69 -1.78 -1.30
CA THR A 347 -3.76 -2.87 -1.63
C THR A 347 -2.34 -2.49 -1.22
N ILE A 348 -1.66 -3.34 -0.46
CA ILE A 348 -0.28 -3.16 -0.03
C ILE A 348 0.50 -4.48 -0.13
N ASP A 349 1.83 -4.41 -0.09
CA ASP A 349 2.72 -5.59 0.01
C ASP A 349 2.55 -6.63 -1.12
N TYR A 350 2.72 -6.16 -2.35
CA TYR A 350 2.84 -6.98 -3.55
C TYR A 350 4.01 -7.97 -3.46
N GLY A 351 3.69 -9.26 -3.35
CA GLY A 351 4.65 -10.36 -3.38
C GLY A 351 4.31 -11.36 -4.49
N PRO A 352 3.88 -12.58 -4.14
CA PRO A 352 3.45 -13.59 -5.10
C PRO A 352 1.98 -13.39 -5.53
N PHE A 353 1.63 -12.17 -5.95
CA PHE A 353 0.33 -11.90 -6.58
C PHE A 353 0.28 -12.45 -8.01
N GLY A 354 -0.92 -12.51 -8.59
CA GLY A 354 -1.12 -12.79 -10.01
C GLY A 354 -2.44 -12.25 -10.51
N PHE A 355 -2.46 -11.84 -11.79
CA PHE A 355 -3.71 -11.65 -12.53
C PHE A 355 -4.02 -12.96 -13.23
N MET A 356 -5.26 -13.41 -13.08
CA MET A 356 -5.77 -14.62 -13.72
C MET A 356 -5.84 -14.41 -15.23
N GLU A 357 -5.10 -15.22 -16.01
CA GLU A 357 -5.13 -15.16 -17.47
C GLU A 357 -6.39 -15.85 -18.01
N SER A 358 -6.47 -17.17 -17.86
CA SER A 358 -7.68 -17.94 -18.12
C SER A 358 -8.54 -18.01 -16.87
N TYR A 359 -9.86 -17.84 -17.01
CA TYR A 359 -10.78 -17.95 -15.87
C TYR A 359 -10.61 -19.29 -15.15
N ASN A 360 -10.21 -19.21 -13.88
CA ASN A 360 -10.04 -20.31 -12.97
C ASN A 360 -10.38 -19.82 -11.55
N PRO A 361 -11.55 -20.19 -10.99
CA PRO A 361 -11.95 -19.74 -9.65
C PRO A 361 -11.04 -20.26 -8.53
N ASN A 362 -10.22 -21.27 -8.83
CA ASN A 362 -9.24 -21.86 -7.92
C ASN A 362 -7.80 -21.39 -8.23
N PHE A 363 -7.63 -20.29 -8.97
CA PHE A 363 -6.29 -19.75 -9.27
C PHE A 363 -5.55 -19.37 -7.99
N ILE A 364 -4.36 -19.95 -7.80
CA ILE A 364 -3.45 -19.70 -6.67
C ILE A 364 -2.16 -19.11 -7.25
N PRO A 365 -1.87 -17.82 -7.03
CA PRO A 365 -0.66 -17.19 -7.58
C PRO A 365 0.60 -17.48 -6.74
N ASN A 366 0.42 -17.91 -5.48
CA ASN A 366 1.51 -18.15 -4.55
C ASN A 366 1.90 -19.62 -4.53
N THR A 367 3.10 -19.92 -5.03
CA THR A 367 3.64 -21.29 -5.09
C THR A 367 3.91 -21.92 -3.72
N SER A 368 3.84 -21.13 -2.63
CA SER A 368 3.97 -21.63 -1.25
C SER A 368 2.61 -21.80 -0.55
N ASP A 369 1.50 -21.57 -1.25
CA ASP A 369 0.14 -21.75 -0.74
C ASP A 369 -0.43 -23.09 -1.22
N ASP A 370 0.14 -24.19 -0.71
CA ASP A 370 -0.20 -25.55 -1.13
C ASP A 370 -1.67 -25.93 -0.84
N GLU A 371 -2.28 -25.30 0.17
CA GLU A 371 -3.68 -25.49 0.56
C GLU A 371 -4.65 -24.57 -0.22
N GLY A 372 -4.14 -23.64 -1.01
CA GLY A 372 -4.94 -22.67 -1.75
C GLY A 372 -5.75 -21.71 -0.86
N ARG A 373 -5.25 -21.43 0.35
CA ARG A 373 -5.89 -20.54 1.33
C ARG A 373 -6.13 -19.15 0.74
N TYR A 374 -5.24 -18.68 -0.11
CA TYR A 374 -5.25 -17.37 -0.75
C TYR A 374 -5.54 -17.45 -2.24
N SER A 375 -6.23 -18.50 -2.69
CA SER A 375 -6.80 -18.57 -4.04
C SER A 375 -7.76 -17.42 -4.31
N ILE A 376 -7.97 -17.08 -5.59
CA ILE A 376 -8.85 -15.97 -6.00
C ILE A 376 -10.28 -16.12 -5.44
N GLY A 377 -10.84 -17.34 -5.48
CA GLY A 377 -12.17 -17.64 -4.93
C GLY A 377 -12.25 -17.58 -3.40
N ALA A 378 -11.12 -17.69 -2.70
CA ALA A 378 -11.07 -17.64 -1.24
C ALA A 378 -10.89 -16.21 -0.68
N GLN A 379 -10.55 -15.21 -1.50
CA GLN A 379 -10.19 -13.86 -1.00
C GLN A 379 -11.29 -13.21 -0.16
N ALA A 380 -12.57 -13.41 -0.51
CA ALA A 380 -13.70 -12.89 0.28
C ALA A 380 -13.77 -13.51 1.68
N ASN A 381 -13.66 -14.84 1.79
CA ASN A 381 -13.67 -15.55 3.07
C ASN A 381 -12.45 -15.19 3.92
N VAL A 382 -11.28 -15.02 3.30
CA VAL A 382 -10.07 -14.58 3.99
C VAL A 382 -10.20 -13.12 4.46
N GLY A 383 -10.81 -12.25 3.66
CA GLY A 383 -11.15 -10.88 4.06
C GLY A 383 -12.02 -10.86 5.31
N LEU A 384 -13.08 -11.68 5.32
CA LEU A 384 -13.93 -11.86 6.51
C LEU A 384 -13.10 -12.31 7.72
N PHE A 385 -12.29 -13.36 7.58
CA PHE A 385 -11.41 -13.83 8.66
C PHE A 385 -10.50 -12.71 9.20
N ASN A 386 -9.91 -11.91 8.31
CA ASN A 386 -9.03 -10.81 8.72
C ASN A 386 -9.80 -9.71 9.46
N LEU A 387 -11.03 -9.39 9.04
CA LEU A 387 -11.90 -8.44 9.72
C LEU A 387 -12.39 -8.97 11.08
N GLU A 388 -12.61 -10.27 11.22
CA GLU A 388 -12.86 -10.91 12.52
C GLU A 388 -11.65 -10.76 13.46
N LYS A 389 -10.42 -10.90 12.93
CA LYS A 389 -9.20 -10.64 13.73
C LYS A 389 -9.06 -9.17 14.13
N LEU A 390 -9.43 -8.24 13.26
CA LEU A 390 -9.52 -6.82 13.62
C LEU A 390 -10.53 -6.62 14.76
N SER A 391 -11.74 -7.20 14.66
CA SER A 391 -12.74 -7.12 15.73
C SER A 391 -12.19 -7.63 17.06
N VAL A 392 -11.55 -8.80 17.07
CA VAL A 392 -10.91 -9.37 18.27
C VAL A 392 -9.84 -8.43 18.84
N ALA A 393 -9.02 -7.80 18.00
CA ALA A 393 -8.00 -6.85 18.45
C ALA A 393 -8.59 -5.57 19.06
N LEU A 394 -9.84 -5.21 18.72
CA LEU A 394 -10.53 -4.04 19.26
C LEU A 394 -11.26 -4.33 20.58
N ILE A 395 -11.63 -5.58 20.88
CA ILE A 395 -12.37 -5.96 22.11
C ILE A 395 -11.84 -5.27 23.38
N PRO A 396 -10.52 -5.23 23.67
CA PRO A 396 -10.01 -4.65 24.91
C PRO A 396 -10.26 -3.14 25.06
N VAL A 397 -10.55 -2.43 23.96
CA VAL A 397 -10.80 -0.98 23.98
C VAL A 397 -12.28 -0.61 23.92
N LEU A 398 -13.16 -1.59 23.64
CA LEU A 398 -14.61 -1.43 23.54
C LEU A 398 -15.29 -1.61 24.91
N THR A 399 -16.42 -0.92 25.10
CA THR A 399 -17.32 -1.18 26.24
C THR A 399 -18.09 -2.50 26.07
N GLN A 400 -18.67 -3.03 27.14
CA GLN A 400 -19.44 -4.28 27.08
C GLN A 400 -20.67 -4.16 26.15
N THR A 401 -21.28 -2.98 26.06
CA THR A 401 -22.39 -2.73 25.13
C THR A 401 -21.91 -2.79 23.69
N GLN A 402 -20.78 -2.13 23.39
CA GLN A 402 -20.18 -2.12 22.06
C GLN A 402 -19.70 -3.49 21.60
N GLN A 403 -19.23 -4.34 22.51
CA GLN A 403 -18.83 -5.71 22.17
C GLN A 403 -20.00 -6.60 21.73
N LYS A 404 -21.24 -6.25 22.11
CA LYS A 404 -22.45 -7.00 21.73
C LYS A 404 -23.06 -6.52 20.41
N GLN A 405 -22.78 -5.28 20.03
CA GLN A 405 -23.20 -4.67 18.77
C GLN A 405 -22.24 -5.09 17.66
#